data_AF-A0A7V9CS72-F1
#
_entry.id   AF-A0A7V9CS72-F1
#
_cell.length_a   1.000
_cell.length_b   1.000
_cell.length_c   1.000
_cell.angle_alpha   90.00
_cell.angle_beta   90.00
_cell.angle_gamma   90.00
#
_symmetry.space_group_name_H-M   'P 1'
#
loop_
_entity.id
_entity.type
_entity.pdbx_description
1 polymer ?
#
loop_
_entity_poly.entity_id
_entity_poly.type
_entity_poly.pdbx_seq_one_letter_code
_entity_poly.pdbx_strand_id
1 'polypeptide(L)'
;MQPLFGEGAMLNLLEFDPGARVPEHDHPHEQLGMVLEGDLVLRVGGVEHRLRPGSAYQIPGQVPHAAWTESGRCRVLDVFHPVREDYRERVAG
;
A
#
# COMPACT_ATOMS: atom_id res chain seq x y z
N MET A 1 8.96 5.84 -0.64
CA MET A 1 8.13 5.86 0.57
C MET A 1 8.18 7.25 1.17
N GLN A 2 7.04 7.85 1.50
CA GLN A 2 6.95 9.16 2.14
C GLN A 2 5.92 9.07 3.27
N PRO A 3 6.30 8.58 4.46
CA PRO A 3 5.36 8.34 5.53
C PRO A 3 5.07 9.62 6.34
N LEU A 4 3.83 9.73 6.83
CA LEU A 4 3.43 10.69 7.84
C LEU A 4 2.80 9.93 9.01
N PHE A 5 3.42 10.04 10.18
CA PHE A 5 2.97 9.33 11.38
C PHE A 5 2.10 10.24 12.25
N GLY A 6 0.88 9.79 12.54
CA GLY A 6 0.02 10.37 13.57
C GLY A 6 0.14 9.62 14.89
N GLU A 7 -0.79 9.90 15.81
CA GLU A 7 -0.88 9.24 17.12
C GLU A 7 -1.43 7.80 17.01
N GLY A 8 -2.50 7.60 16.22
CA GLY A 8 -3.17 6.30 16.09
C GLY A 8 -3.15 5.69 14.69
N ALA A 9 -2.72 6.43 13.68
CA ALA A 9 -2.69 5.99 12.28
C ALA A 9 -1.53 6.66 11.54
N MET A 10 -1.17 6.12 10.39
CA MET A 10 -0.19 6.74 9.51
C MET A 10 -0.67 6.80 8.07
N LEU A 11 -0.20 7.81 7.34
CA LEU A 11 -0.29 7.88 5.90
C LEU A 11 1.05 7.49 5.29
N ASN A 12 1.03 6.98 4.06
CA ASN A 12 2.23 6.74 3.29
C ASN A 12 1.97 6.97 1.81
N LEU A 13 2.63 7.98 1.24
CA LEU A 13 2.62 8.17 -0.21
C LEU A 13 3.70 7.27 -0.83
N LEU A 14 3.27 6.34 -1.66
CA LEU A 14 4.12 5.39 -2.36
C LEU A 14 4.13 5.68 -3.86
N GLU A 15 5.31 5.63 -4.45
CA GLU A 15 5.52 5.70 -5.89
C GLU A 15 6.16 4.38 -6.33
N PHE A 16 5.58 3.79 -7.37
CA PHE A 16 6.03 2.55 -7.98
C PHE A 16 6.58 2.86 -9.38
N ASP A 17 7.79 2.38 -9.66
CA ASP A 17 8.33 2.33 -11.02
C ASP A 17 7.58 1.30 -11.89
N PRO A 18 7.70 1.35 -13.22
CA PRO A 18 7.21 0.29 -14.10
C PRO A 18 7.78 -1.08 -13.72
N GLY A 19 6.92 -2.09 -13.60
CA GLY A 19 7.30 -3.46 -13.24
C GLY A 19 7.67 -3.66 -11.77
N ALA A 20 7.47 -2.65 -10.91
CA ALA A 20 7.72 -2.77 -9.48
C ALA A 20 6.80 -3.83 -8.85
N ARG A 21 7.35 -4.57 -7.89
CA ARG A 21 6.62 -5.63 -7.17
C ARG A 21 6.81 -5.48 -5.67
N VAL A 22 5.68 -5.55 -4.96
CA VAL A 22 5.61 -5.83 -3.52
C VAL A 22 5.23 -7.30 -3.39
N PRO A 23 6.14 -8.15 -2.86
CA PRO A 23 5.85 -9.55 -2.63
C PRO A 23 4.63 -9.74 -1.73
N GLU A 24 4.06 -10.95 -1.79
CA GLU A 24 2.97 -11.31 -0.90
C GLU A 24 3.44 -11.29 0.55
N HIS A 25 2.68 -10.61 1.40
CA HIS A 25 2.93 -10.49 2.82
C HIS A 25 1.61 -10.20 3.54
N ASP A 26 1.67 -10.14 4.87
CA ASP A 26 0.57 -9.72 5.71
C ASP A 26 1.11 -8.95 6.92
N HIS A 27 0.20 -8.29 7.63
CA HIS A 27 0.49 -7.59 8.87
C HIS A 27 -0.81 -7.39 9.67
N PRO A 28 -0.73 -7.22 11.01
CA PRO A 28 -1.92 -7.06 11.85
C PRO A 28 -2.69 -5.76 11.60
N HIS A 29 -2.06 -4.77 10.98
CA HIS A 29 -2.65 -3.46 10.68
C HIS A 29 -3.73 -3.57 9.61
N GLU A 30 -4.86 -2.89 9.82
CA GLU A 30 -5.75 -2.56 8.72
C GLU A 30 -5.04 -1.59 7.78
N GLN A 31 -5.15 -1.83 6.47
CA GLN A 31 -4.66 -0.94 5.45
C GLN A 31 -5.82 -0.48 4.56
N LEU A 32 -5.94 0.83 4.40
CA LEU A 32 -6.78 1.45 3.38
C LEU A 32 -5.85 2.08 2.34
N GLY A 33 -6.30 2.18 1.09
CA GLY A 33 -5.54 2.95 0.12
C GLY A 33 -6.34 3.44 -1.06
N MET A 34 -5.74 4.39 -1.77
CA MET A 34 -6.31 4.99 -2.98
C MET A 34 -5.24 5.15 -4.04
N VAL A 35 -5.57 4.72 -5.26
CA VAL A 35 -4.73 5.00 -6.43
C VAL A 35 -4.92 6.46 -6.83
N LEU A 36 -3.84 7.22 -6.78
CA LEU A 36 -3.83 8.63 -7.17
C LEU A 36 -3.50 8.78 -8.65
N GLU A 37 -2.53 8.00 -9.14
CA GLU A 37 -2.05 8.05 -10.53
C GLU A 37 -1.59 6.65 -11.00
N GLY A 38 -1.70 6.40 -12.31
CA GLY A 38 -1.29 5.13 -12.94
C GLY A 38 -2.20 3.94 -12.61
N ASP A 39 -1.71 2.74 -12.89
CA ASP A 39 -2.44 1.49 -12.69
C ASP A 39 -1.70 0.59 -11.68
N LEU A 40 -2.46 -0.01 -10.75
CA LEU A 40 -1.96 -0.98 -9.78
C LEU A 40 -2.72 -2.29 -9.94
N VAL A 41 -2.00 -3.41 -9.93
CA VAL A 41 -2.62 -4.71 -9.65
C VAL A 41 -2.40 -5.02 -8.19
N LEU A 42 -3.50 -5.20 -7.47
CA LEU A 42 -3.52 -5.56 -6.06
C LEU A 42 -4.17 -6.94 -5.91
N ARG A 43 -3.47 -7.87 -5.28
CA ARG A 43 -4.03 -9.16 -4.88
C ARG A 43 -4.30 -9.16 -3.39
N VAL A 44 -5.53 -9.49 -2.98
CA VAL A 44 -5.94 -9.55 -1.56
C VAL A 44 -6.66 -10.88 -1.33
N GLY A 45 -6.18 -11.68 -0.39
CA GLY A 45 -6.79 -12.98 -0.08
C GLY A 45 -6.88 -13.92 -1.30
N GLY A 46 -5.91 -13.84 -2.22
CA GLY A 46 -5.87 -14.62 -3.45
C GLY A 46 -6.72 -14.07 -4.60
N VAL A 47 -7.48 -12.98 -4.40
CA VAL A 47 -8.28 -12.34 -5.46
C VAL A 47 -7.53 -11.14 -6.04
N GLU A 48 -7.38 -11.10 -7.36
CA GLU A 48 -6.69 -10.02 -8.06
C GLU A 48 -7.65 -8.90 -8.49
N HIS A 49 -7.24 -7.67 -8.26
CA HIS A 49 -7.95 -6.45 -8.60
C HIS A 49 -7.05 -5.55 -9.43
N ARG A 50 -7.56 -5.03 -10.54
CA ARG A 50 -6.88 -4.02 -11.36
C ARG A 50 -7.47 -2.66 -11.02
N LEU A 51 -6.66 -1.80 -10.41
CA LEU A 51 -7.05 -0.53 -9.83
C LEU A 51 -6.49 0.63 -10.66
N ARG A 52 -7.33 1.64 -10.89
CA ARG A 52 -7.05 2.84 -11.68
C ARG A 52 -7.18 4.09 -10.82
N PRO A 53 -6.74 5.28 -11.27
CA PRO A 53 -6.86 6.50 -10.48
C PRO A 53 -8.29 6.74 -9.99
N GLY A 54 -8.43 7.06 -8.70
CA GLY A 54 -9.71 7.19 -8.00
C GLY A 54 -10.26 5.89 -7.40
N SER A 55 -9.67 4.73 -7.69
CA SER A 55 -10.03 3.47 -7.02
C SER A 55 -9.53 3.48 -5.58
N ALA A 56 -10.39 3.08 -4.64
CA ALA A 56 -10.04 2.84 -3.25
C ALA A 56 -10.07 1.34 -2.94
N TYR A 57 -9.30 0.92 -1.94
CA TYR A 57 -9.27 -0.45 -1.45
C TYR A 57 -9.13 -0.50 0.08
N GLN A 58 -9.53 -1.63 0.63
CA GLN A 58 -9.36 -2.00 2.02
C GLN A 58 -8.73 -3.39 2.08
N ILE A 59 -7.78 -3.56 2.99
CA ILE A 59 -7.13 -4.81 3.32
C ILE A 59 -7.26 -4.99 4.84
N PRO A 60 -8.10 -5.93 5.31
CA PRO A 60 -8.16 -6.26 6.72
C PRO A 60 -6.81 -6.78 7.25
N GLY A 61 -6.57 -6.61 8.55
CA GLY A 61 -5.38 -7.14 9.19
C GLY A 61 -5.25 -8.65 9.01
N GLN A 62 -4.01 -9.12 8.88
CA GLN A 62 -3.61 -10.53 8.67
C GLN A 62 -4.14 -11.16 7.38
N VAL A 63 -4.70 -10.39 6.45
CA VAL A 63 -5.07 -10.90 5.12
C VAL A 63 -3.85 -10.80 4.18
N PRO A 64 -3.37 -11.91 3.60
CA PRO A 64 -2.26 -11.89 2.66
C PRO A 64 -2.57 -11.02 1.45
N HIS A 65 -1.61 -10.18 1.06
CA HIS A 65 -1.75 -9.30 -0.08
C HIS A 65 -0.42 -9.02 -0.77
N ALA A 66 -0.50 -8.76 -2.08
CA ALA A 66 0.63 -8.43 -2.94
C ALA A 66 0.23 -7.30 -3.90
N ALA A 67 1.18 -6.49 -4.34
CA ALA A 67 0.91 -5.39 -5.27
C ALA A 67 1.99 -5.29 -6.34
N TRP A 68 1.62 -4.95 -7.58
CA TRP A 68 2.59 -4.69 -8.63
C TRP A 68 2.06 -3.74 -9.70
N THR A 69 2.99 -3.10 -10.40
CA THR A 69 2.72 -2.39 -11.64
C THR A 69 3.12 -3.27 -12.83
N GLU A 70 2.46 -3.10 -13.97
CA GLU A 70 2.84 -3.78 -15.21
C GLU A 70 3.85 -2.90 -15.98
N SER A 71 3.39 -1.96 -16.80
CA SER A 71 4.26 -1.13 -17.67
C SER A 71 4.35 0.35 -17.28
N GLY A 72 3.48 0.84 -16.40
CA GLY A 72 3.40 2.24 -16.00
C GLY A 72 3.94 2.51 -14.59
N ARG A 73 4.27 3.78 -14.32
CA ARG A 73 4.43 4.27 -12.95
C ARG A 73 3.06 4.30 -12.27
N CYS A 74 3.04 4.10 -10.96
CA CYS A 74 1.82 4.24 -10.15
C CYS A 74 2.12 5.03 -8.88
N ARG A 75 1.14 5.81 -8.43
CA ARG A 75 1.21 6.51 -7.14
C ARG A 75 -0.03 6.20 -6.32
N VAL A 76 0.18 5.79 -5.08
CA VAL A 76 -0.89 5.44 -4.14
C VAL A 76 -0.69 6.13 -2.80
N LEU A 77 -1.80 6.50 -2.17
CA LEU A 77 -1.84 6.89 -0.77
C LEU A 77 -2.34 5.71 0.03
N ASP A 78 -1.48 5.16 0.90
CA ASP A 78 -1.89 4.17 1.89
C ASP A 78 -2.13 4.82 3.25
N VAL A 79 -3.06 4.24 4.01
CA VAL A 79 -3.37 4.55 5.39
C VAL A 79 -3.30 3.26 6.19
N PHE A 80 -2.60 3.28 7.32
CA PHE A 80 -2.52 2.13 8.22
C PHE A 80 -3.05 2.46 9.60
N HIS A 81 -3.74 1.50 10.21
CA HIS A 81 -4.14 1.52 11.62
C HIS A 81 -3.88 0.15 12.29
N PRO A 82 -3.16 0.09 13.42
CA PRO A 82 -2.40 1.18 14.05
C PRO A 82 -1.20 1.62 13.19
N VAL A 83 -0.33 2.48 13.72
CA VAL A 83 0.89 2.91 13.02
C VAL A 83 1.84 1.73 12.78
N ARG A 84 2.44 1.67 11.59
CA ARG A 84 3.55 0.75 11.26
C ARG A 84 4.85 1.24 11.90
N GLU A 85 5.14 0.77 13.11
CA GLU A 85 6.36 1.16 13.83
C GLU A 85 7.64 0.71 13.11
N ASP A 86 7.59 -0.39 12.35
CA ASP A 86 8.71 -0.81 11.49
C ASP A 86 9.04 0.22 10.40
N TYR A 87 8.05 0.95 9.89
CA TYR A 87 8.29 2.04 8.94
C TYR A 87 8.83 3.28 9.64
N ARG A 88 8.40 3.53 10.89
CA ARG A 88 8.92 4.63 11.71
C ARG A 88 10.40 4.45 12.01
N GLU A 89 10.79 3.25 12.46
CA GLU A 89 12.18 2.91 12.74
C GLU A 89 13.06 3.03 11.49
N ARG A 90 12.56 2.54 10.34
CA ARG A 90 13.31 2.55 9.08
C ARG A 90 13.62 3.95 8.54
N VAL A 91 12.79 4.95 8.81
CA VAL A 91 13.04 6.33 8.34
C VAL A 91 13.74 7.21 9.37
N ALA A 92 13.82 6.76 10.62
CA ALA A 92 14.56 7.45 11.68
C ALA A 92 16.07 7.16 11.64
N GLY A 93 16.47 6.05 11.01
CA GLY A 93 17.87 5.69 10.73
C GLY A 93 18.33 6.15 9.34
#